data_AF-A0A9E3WP04-F1
#
_entry.id   AF-A0A9E3WP04-F1
#
_cell.length_a   1.000
_cell.length_b   1.000
_cell.length_c   1.000
_cell.angle_alpha   90.00
_cell.angle_beta   90.00
_cell.angle_gamma   90.00
#
_symmetry.space_group_name_H-M   'P 1'
#
loop_
_entity.id
_entity.type
_entity.pdbx_description
1 polymer ?
#
loop_
_entity_poly.entity_id
_entity_poly.type
_entity_poly.pdbx_seq_one_letter_code
_entity_poly.pdbx_strand_id
1 'polypeptide(L)' 'GDDDGVVRVEEARLAGARDFRRLAMLHRRLPTSDEAARLTLHFLQHGRFGSEEERAAIPAPAEAADAP' A
#
# COMPACT_ATOMS: atom_id res chain seq x y z
N GLY A 1 13.43 -9.37 4.76
CA GLY A 1 12.77 -8.23 4.12
C GLY A 1 11.99 -7.49 5.18
N ASP A 2 11.36 -6.38 4.85
CA ASP A 2 10.50 -5.68 5.80
C ASP A 2 9.21 -6.50 5.99
N ASP A 3 8.79 -6.73 7.24
CA ASP A 3 7.54 -7.39 7.58
C ASP A 3 6.96 -6.82 8.88
N ASP A 4 5.67 -7.04 9.11
CA ASP A 4 4.94 -6.57 10.28
C ASP A 4 4.75 -7.65 11.36
N GLY A 5 5.48 -8.77 11.24
CA GLY A 5 5.35 -9.98 12.05
C GLY A 5 4.28 -10.96 11.58
N VAL A 6 3.51 -10.64 10.53
CA VAL A 6 2.49 -11.53 9.92
C VAL A 6 2.63 -11.59 8.41
N VAL A 7 2.80 -10.44 7.76
CA VAL A 7 2.85 -10.31 6.30
C VAL A 7 4.11 -9.53 5.90
N ARG A 8 4.79 -9.99 4.85
CA ARG A 8 5.93 -9.28 4.29
C ARG A 8 5.45 -8.12 3.43
N VAL A 9 6.20 -7.03 3.40
CA VAL A 9 5.86 -5.85 2.58
C VAL A 9 5.70 -6.26 1.11
N GLU A 10 6.52 -7.17 0.59
CA GLU A 10 6.42 -7.64 -0.79
C GLU A 10 5.13 -8.41 -1.09
N GLU A 11 4.60 -9.16 -0.12
CA GLU A 11 3.36 -9.95 -0.25
C GLU A 11 2.12 -9.04 -0.19
N ALA A 12 2.18 -7.96 0.58
CA ALA A 12 1.10 -6.98 0.72
C ALA A 12 0.95 -6.03 -0.50
N ARG A 13 1.92 -6.05 -1.43
CA ARG A 13 1.91 -5.19 -2.62
C ARG A 13 0.93 -5.74 -3.67
N LEU A 14 -0.08 -4.94 -4.01
CA LEU A 14 -0.98 -5.23 -5.11
C LEU A 14 -0.44 -4.62 -6.41
N ALA A 15 -0.13 -5.48 -7.38
CA ALA A 15 0.27 -5.08 -8.73
C ALA A 15 -0.74 -4.12 -9.37
N GLY A 16 -0.25 -3.03 -9.95
CA GLY A 16 -1.10 -2.01 -10.60
C GLY A 16 -1.84 -1.08 -9.62
N ALA A 17 -1.63 -1.23 -8.30
CA ALA A 17 -2.17 -0.27 -7.34
C ALA A 17 -1.59 1.13 -7.62
N ARG A 18 -2.48 2.13 -7.71
CA ARG A 18 -2.09 3.52 -8.01
C ARG A 18 -1.49 4.27 -6.82
N ASP A 19 -1.67 3.73 -5.63
CA ASP A 19 -1.18 4.31 -4.38
C ASP A 19 -0.93 3.22 -3.35
N PHE A 20 0.16 3.34 -2.60
CA PHE A 20 0.62 2.38 -1.62
C PHE A 20 1.39 3.09 -0.52
N ARG A 21 1.15 2.73 0.74
CA ARG A 21 1.87 3.28 1.89
C ARG A 21 2.47 2.17 2.72
N ARG A 22 3.69 2.39 3.18
CA ARG A 22 4.36 1.55 4.18
C ARG A 22 4.26 2.23 5.54
N LEU A 23 3.89 1.46 6.55
CA LEU A 23 3.82 1.90 7.94
C LEU A 23 4.83 1.10 8.76
N ALA A 24 5.69 1.79 9.50
CA ALA A 24 6.72 1.15 10.34
C ALA A 24 6.12 0.67 11.67
N MET A 25 5.30 -0.39 11.63
CA MET A 25 4.64 -0.95 12.82
C MET A 25 4.32 -2.44 12.66
N LEU A 26 4.01 -3.09 13.79
CA LEU A 26 3.57 -4.49 13.84
C LEU A 26 2.11 -4.65 13.41
N HIS A 27 1.75 -5.78 12.81
CA HIS A 27 0.42 -6.10 12.29
C HIS A 27 -0.68 -5.85 13.33
N ARG A 28 -0.44 -6.33 14.56
CA ARG A 28 -1.38 -6.20 15.69
C ARG A 28 -1.67 -4.75 16.11
N ARG A 29 -0.83 -3.79 15.71
CA ARG A 29 -1.03 -2.35 16.00
C ARG A 29 -1.75 -1.60 14.89
N LEU A 30 -1.88 -2.19 13.70
CA LEU A 30 -2.52 -1.56 12.54
C LEU A 30 -3.98 -1.15 12.82
N PRO A 31 -4.83 -1.99 13.44
CA PRO A 31 -6.25 -1.65 13.63
C PRO A 31 -6.51 -0.46 14.56
N THR A 32 -5.55 -0.16 15.46
CA THR A 32 -5.65 0.94 16.44
C THR A 32 -4.65 2.06 16.17
N SER A 33 -4.08 2.12 14.97
CA SER A 33 -3.07 3.13 14.60
C SER A 33 -3.76 4.40 14.11
N ASP A 34 -3.48 5.53 14.76
CA ASP A 34 -3.97 6.85 14.33
C ASP A 34 -3.47 7.20 12.93
N GLU A 35 -2.25 6.78 12.58
CA GLU A 35 -1.68 6.98 11.25
C GLU A 35 -2.45 6.18 10.19
N ALA A 36 -2.72 4.89 10.45
CA ALA A 36 -3.49 4.06 9.55
C ALA A 36 -4.93 4.59 9.38
N ALA A 37 -5.56 5.02 10.48
CA ALA A 37 -6.89 5.61 10.46
C ALA A 37 -6.93 6.90 9.63
N ARG A 38 -5.96 7.80 9.81
CA ARG A 38 -5.84 9.04 9.02
C ARG A 38 -5.69 8.77 7.53
N LEU A 39 -4.77 7.88 7.15
CA LEU A 39 -4.53 7.53 5.74
C LEU A 39 -5.80 6.90 5.13
N THR A 40 -6.45 5.99 5.86
CA THR A 40 -7.69 5.35 5.43
C THR A 40 -8.80 6.37 5.22
N LEU A 41 -8.99 7.30 6.17
CA LEU A 41 -9.98 8.37 6.05
C LEU A 41 -9.73 9.23 4.81
N HIS A 42 -8.47 9.64 4.59
CA HIS A 42 -8.10 10.43 3.41
C HIS A 42 -8.36 9.65 2.12
N PHE A 43 -8.09 8.34 2.09
CA PHE A 43 -8.39 7.49 0.94
C PHE A 43 -9.88 7.41 0.66
N LEU A 44 -10.71 7.24 1.68
CA LEU A 44 -12.17 7.20 1.50
C LEU A 44 -12.73 8.53 1.00
N GLN A 45 -12.15 9.66 1.41
CA GLN A 45 -12.59 10.99 1.00
C GLN A 45 -12.07 11.43 -0.37
N HIS A 46 -10.86 11.00 -0.75
CA HIS A 46 -10.13 11.55 -1.90
C HIS A 46 -9.60 10.51 -2.89
N GLY A 47 -9.72 9.21 -2.61
CA GLY A 47 -9.21 8.12 -3.45
C GLY A 47 -7.69 7.96 -3.45
N ARG A 48 -7.00 8.48 -2.41
CA ARG A 48 -5.53 8.39 -2.22
C ARG A 48 -5.16 8.54 -0.75
N PHE A 49 -4.03 8.00 -0.31
CA PHE A 49 -3.64 8.01 1.11
C PHE A 49 -3.02 9.33 1.58
N GLY A 50 -2.56 10.20 0.67
CA GLY A 50 -1.95 11.50 0.99
C GLY A 50 -2.13 12.53 -0.13
N SER A 51 -1.19 13.45 -0.28
CA SER A 51 -1.19 14.37 -1.43
C SER A 51 -0.91 13.63 -2.75
N GLU A 52 -1.11 14.29 -3.90
CA GLU A 52 -0.83 13.65 -5.20
C GLU A 52 0.68 13.39 -5.36
N GLU A 53 1.52 14.28 -4.83
CA GLU A 53 2.98 14.18 -4.84
C GLU A 53 3.50 13.02 -3.98
N GLU A 54 2.73 12.63 -2.97
CA GLU A 54 3.07 11.53 -2.06
C GLU A 54 2.66 10.14 -2.58
N ARG A 55 1.95 10.08 -3.71
CA ARG A 55 1.48 8.80 -4.26
C ARG A 55 2.63 7.92 -4.67
N ALA A 56 2.58 6.68 -4.20
CA ALA A 56 3.54 5.65 -4.59
C ALA A 56 2.82 4.52 -5.33
N ALA A 57 2.81 4.60 -6.66
CA ALA A 57 2.24 3.55 -7.48
C ALA A 57 3.08 2.27 -7.42
N ILE A 58 2.40 1.13 -7.44
CA ILE A 58 3.00 -0.18 -7.67
C ILE A 58 2.86 -0.48 -9.16
N PRO A 59 3.96 -0.70 -9.89
CA PRO A 59 3.90 -1.10 -11.29
C PRO A 59 2.97 -2.29 -11.48
N ALA A 60 2.15 -2.27 -12.53
CA ALA A 60 1.53 -3.50 -13.00
C ALA A 60 2.65 -4.46 -13.45
N PRO A 61 2.46 -5.78 -13.35
CA PRO A 61 3.33 -6.71 -14.07
C PRO A 61 3.34 -6.24 -15.53
N ALA A 62 4.51 -6.23 -16.15
CA ALA A 62 4.57 -6.12 -17.59
C ALA A 62 3.64 -7.22 -18.12
N GLU A 63 2.61 -6.86 -18.89
CA GLU A 63 1.85 -7.87 -19.64
C GLU A 63 2.88 -8.79 -20.26
N ALA A 64 2.77 -10.10 -20.01
CA ALA A 64 3.63 -11.08 -20.62
C ALA A 64 3.58 -10.79 -22.12
N ALA A 65 4.66 -10.21 -22.63
CA ALA A 65 4.75 -9.79 -24.01
C ALA A 65 4.48 -11.04 -24.85
N ASP A 66 3.32 -11.05 -25.48
CA ASP A 66 2.98 -11.88 -26.62
C ASP A 66 3.41 -13.36 -26.45
N ALA A 67 2.61 -14.14 -25.72
CA ALA A 67 2.71 -15.58 -25.83
C ALA A 67 2.09 -15.99 -27.19
N PRO A 68 2.85 -16.62 -28.11
CA PRO A 68 2.36 -17.06 -29.41
C PRO A 68 1.34 -18.19 -29.31
#